data_AF-A0A537E637-F1
#
_entry.id   AF-A0A537E637-F1
#
_cell.length_a   1.000
_cell.length_b   1.000
_cell.length_c   1.000
_cell.angle_alpha   90.00
_cell.angle_beta   90.00
_cell.angle_gamma   90.00
#
_symmetry.space_group_name_H-M   'P 1'
#
loop_
_entity.id
_entity.type
_entity.pdbx_description
1 polymer ?
#
loop_
_entity_poly.entity_id
_entity_poly.type
_entity_poly.pdbx_seq_one_letter_code
_entity_poly.pdbx_strand_id
1 'polypeptide(L)'
;MANPMIPSIGIGTTLLGFIVLFIIYLLIIGFVLWLAGEIVVGRRVTFGEALAVAGTGTFLVGASITFLGLIGVLLGILIFLLLVKHYFKTGWLGAIGVAIMAVIVGVVLTFILGALALGALFGFPKIF
;
A
#
# COMPACT_ATOMS: atom_id res chain seq x y z
N MET A 1 -25.98 26.52 -25.78
CA MET A 1 -24.73 26.26 -25.05
C MET A 1 -25.01 25.13 -24.08
N ALA A 2 -24.67 23.89 -24.44
CA ALA A 2 -24.91 22.73 -23.57
C ALA A 2 -23.93 22.80 -22.39
N ASN A 3 -24.44 23.03 -21.18
CA ASN A 3 -23.68 22.84 -19.95
C ASN A 3 -23.36 21.35 -19.84
N PRO A 4 -22.09 20.90 -19.88
CA PRO A 4 -21.80 19.50 -19.66
C PRO A 4 -22.28 19.16 -18.24
N MET A 5 -23.29 18.29 -18.14
CA MET A 5 -23.73 17.74 -16.87
C MET A 5 -22.53 17.05 -16.23
N ILE A 6 -21.84 17.72 -15.32
CA ILE A 6 -20.95 17.06 -14.39
C ILE A 6 -21.88 16.21 -13.53
N PRO A 7 -21.84 14.86 -13.61
CA PRO A 7 -22.66 14.04 -12.75
C PRO A 7 -22.35 14.44 -11.31
N SER A 8 -23.35 14.92 -10.57
CA SER A 8 -23.21 15.19 -9.15
C SER A 8 -22.98 13.85 -8.46
N ILE A 9 -21.71 13.50 -8.24
CA ILE A 9 -21.33 12.33 -7.48
C ILE A 9 -21.81 12.60 -6.06
N GLY A 10 -22.98 12.06 -5.72
CA GLY A 10 -23.57 12.21 -4.39
C GLY A 10 -22.57 11.75 -3.33
N ILE A 11 -22.60 12.37 -2.16
CA ILE A 11 -21.65 12.07 -1.06
C ILE A 11 -21.59 10.56 -0.79
N GLY A 12 -22.72 9.85 -0.91
CA GLY A 12 -22.79 8.39 -0.76
C GLY A 12 -21.97 7.60 -1.79
N THR A 13 -21.96 8.00 -3.07
CA THR A 13 -21.18 7.32 -4.11
C THR A 13 -19.69 7.66 -4.01
N THR A 14 -19.34 8.87 -3.60
CA THR A 14 -17.94 9.26 -3.32
C THR A 14 -17.36 8.48 -2.14
N LEU A 15 -18.11 8.36 -1.04
CA LEU A 15 -17.67 7.60 0.14
C LEU A 15 -17.51 6.11 -0.16
N LEU A 16 -18.46 5.53 -0.90
CA LEU A 16 -18.34 4.14 -1.35
C LEU A 16 -17.09 3.95 -2.22
N GLY A 17 -16.87 4.83 -3.19
CA GLY A 17 -15.67 4.80 -4.04
C GLY A 17 -14.37 4.90 -3.24
N PHE A 18 -14.32 5.80 -2.26
CA PHE A 18 -13.17 5.95 -1.36
C PHE A 18 -12.91 4.67 -0.56
N ILE A 19 -13.94 4.06 0.04
CA ILE A 19 -13.81 2.82 0.82
C ILE A 19 -13.30 1.68 -0.07
N VAL A 20 -13.84 1.54 -1.28
CA VAL A 20 -13.40 0.50 -2.22
C VAL A 20 -11.93 0.69 -2.59
N LEU A 21 -11.52 1.91 -2.95
CA LEU A 21 -10.13 2.22 -3.28
C LEU A 21 -9.20 2.00 -2.08
N PHE A 22 -9.65 2.36 -0.88
CA PHE A 22 -8.89 2.15 0.35
C PHE A 22 -8.68 0.66 0.65
N ILE A 23 -9.72 -0.18 0.48
CA ILE A 23 -9.60 -1.63 0.64
C ILE A 23 -8.64 -2.22 -0.40
N ILE A 24 -8.75 -1.81 -1.67
CA ILE A 24 -7.83 -2.25 -2.73
C ILE A 24 -6.40 -1.87 -2.38
N TYR A 25 -6.17 -0.64 -1.93
CA TYR A 25 -4.87 -0.17 -1.47
C TYR A 25 -4.32 -1.05 -0.33
N LEU A 26 -5.13 -1.34 0.70
CA LEU A 26 -4.70 -2.19 1.82
C LEU A 26 -4.36 -3.62 1.37
N LEU A 27 -5.11 -4.18 0.42
CA LEU A 27 -4.82 -5.50 -0.13
C LEU A 27 -3.51 -5.52 -0.91
N ILE A 28 -3.25 -4.50 -1.73
CA ILE A 28 -2.01 -4.38 -2.50
C ILE A 28 -0.82 -4.25 -1.55
N ILE A 29 -0.87 -3.31 -0.61
CA ILE A 29 0.23 -3.10 0.35
C ILE A 29 0.39 -4.31 1.26
N GLY A 30 -0.71 -4.89 1.74
CA GLY A 30 -0.70 -6.12 2.53
C GLY A 30 -0.03 -7.28 1.79
N PHE A 31 -0.30 -7.45 0.49
CA PHE A 31 0.35 -8.46 -0.34
C PHE A 31 1.85 -8.20 -0.51
N VAL A 32 2.25 -6.96 -0.78
CA VAL A 32 3.65 -6.56 -0.90
C VAL A 32 4.41 -6.85 0.41
N LEU A 33 3.85 -6.44 1.54
CA LEU A 33 4.44 -6.66 2.87
C LEU A 33 4.48 -8.14 3.25
N TRP A 34 3.45 -8.89 2.91
CA TRP A 34 3.40 -10.33 3.14
C TRP A 34 4.50 -11.04 2.35
N LEU A 35 4.63 -10.75 1.06
CA LEU A 35 5.65 -11.36 0.21
C LEU A 35 7.06 -10.98 0.68
N ALA A 36 7.28 -9.70 1.01
CA ALA A 36 8.55 -9.25 1.58
C ALA A 36 8.88 -9.92 2.92
N GLY A 37 7.87 -10.06 3.78
CA GLY A 37 7.94 -10.79 5.05
C GLY A 37 8.34 -12.24 4.84
N GLU A 38 7.64 -12.94 3.95
CA GLU A 38 7.90 -14.35 3.64
C GLU A 38 9.32 -14.56 3.09
N ILE A 39 9.82 -13.68 2.23
CA ILE A 39 11.17 -13.80 1.66
C ILE A 39 12.26 -13.58 2.71
N VAL A 40 12.10 -12.59 3.60
CA VAL A 40 13.14 -12.19 4.56
C VAL A 40 13.11 -13.03 5.84
N VAL A 41 11.90 -13.33 6.32
CA VAL A 41 11.67 -13.96 7.63
C VAL A 41 11.36 -15.46 7.47
N GLY A 42 10.90 -15.88 6.30
CA GLY A 42 10.37 -17.21 6.03
C GLY A 42 8.89 -17.34 6.43
N ARG A 43 8.43 -18.60 6.50
CA ARG A 43 7.04 -19.06 6.76
C ARG A 43 6.37 -18.62 8.08
N ARG A 44 6.90 -17.62 8.77
CA ARG A 44 6.36 -17.11 10.04
C ARG A 44 5.38 -15.95 9.84
N VAL A 45 5.24 -15.43 8.63
CA VAL A 45 4.45 -14.22 8.34
C VAL A 45 3.11 -14.61 7.73
N THR A 46 2.03 -14.30 8.43
CA THR A 46 0.67 -14.48 7.90
C THR A 46 0.20 -13.25 7.12
N PHE A 47 -0.67 -13.46 6.13
CA PHE A 47 -1.28 -12.35 5.38
C PHE A 47 -2.07 -11.41 6.30
N GLY A 48 -2.70 -11.94 7.35
CA GLY A 48 -3.41 -11.14 8.35
C GLY A 48 -2.50 -10.20 9.13
N GLU A 49 -1.31 -10.66 9.54
CA GLU A 49 -0.30 -9.81 10.18
C GLU A 49 0.19 -8.72 9.21
N ALA A 50 0.42 -9.06 7.94
CA ALA A 50 0.85 -8.08 6.93
C ALA A 50 -0.22 -7.03 6.63
N LEU A 51 -1.49 -7.42 6.60
CA LEU A 51 -2.61 -6.52 6.40
C LEU A 51 -2.83 -5.62 7.63
N ALA A 52 -2.62 -6.15 8.84
CA ALA A 52 -2.62 -5.35 10.06
C ALA A 52 -1.51 -4.28 10.02
N VAL A 53 -0.29 -4.63 9.58
CA VAL A 53 0.80 -3.66 9.37
C VAL A 53 0.44 -2.65 8.29
N ALA A 54 -0.14 -3.06 7.16
CA ALA A 54 -0.54 -2.16 6.08
C ALA A 54 -1.58 -1.13 6.56
N GLY A 55 -2.60 -1.60 7.29
CA GLY A 55 -3.66 -0.76 7.86
C GLY A 55 -3.13 0.17 8.93
N THR A 56 -2.61 -0.39 10.02
CA THR A 56 -2.11 0.40 11.16
C THR A 56 -0.93 1.29 10.78
N GLY A 57 -0.03 0.81 9.93
CA GLY A 57 1.09 1.57 9.40
C GLY A 57 0.64 2.78 8.59
N THR A 58 -0.34 2.62 7.69
CA THR A 58 -0.85 3.76 6.91
C THR A 58 -1.39 4.88 7.80
N PHE A 59 -2.17 4.53 8.83
CA PHE A 59 -2.71 5.53 9.76
C PHE A 59 -1.64 6.12 10.67
N LEU A 60 -0.80 5.30 11.29
CA LEU A 60 0.19 5.76 12.27
C LEU A 60 1.33 6.55 11.62
N VAL A 61 1.86 6.07 10.50
CA VAL A 61 2.90 6.76 9.73
C VAL A 61 2.32 8.03 9.11
N GLY A 62 1.13 7.95 8.50
CA GLY A 62 0.45 9.11 7.92
C GLY A 62 0.16 10.20 8.95
N ALA A 63 -0.34 9.83 10.13
CA ALA A 63 -0.54 10.76 11.23
C ALA A 63 0.78 11.39 11.69
N SER A 64 1.83 10.59 11.88
CA SER A 64 3.14 11.08 12.32
C SER A 64 3.69 12.15 11.38
N ILE A 65 3.61 11.91 10.07
CA ILE A 65 4.06 12.87 9.05
C ILE A 65 3.18 14.12 9.04
N THR A 66 1.86 13.95 9.16
CA THR A 66 0.90 15.06 9.12
C THR A 66 1.07 16.02 10.31
N PHE A 67 1.29 15.49 11.52
CA PHE A 67 1.40 16.31 12.73
C PHE A 67 2.80 16.84 13.01
N LEU A 68 3.85 16.12 12.62
CA LEU A 68 5.25 16.44 12.97
C LEU A 68 6.13 16.80 11.77
N GLY A 69 5.56 16.80 10.56
CA GLY A 69 6.25 17.17 9.32
C GLY A 69 7.49 16.31 9.06
N LEU A 70 8.64 16.96 8.87
CA LEU A 70 9.91 16.29 8.56
C LEU A 70 10.39 15.34 9.66
N ILE A 71 10.18 15.71 10.93
CA ILE A 71 10.50 14.86 12.09
C ILE A 71 9.56 13.65 12.11
N GLY A 72 8.31 13.86 11.68
CA GLY A 72 7.31 12.82 11.49
C GLY A 72 7.71 11.72 10.51
N VAL A 73 8.57 12.02 9.53
CA VAL A 73 9.09 11.01 8.60
C VAL A 73 10.03 10.04 9.31
N LEU A 74 10.97 10.55 10.12
CA LEU A 74 11.90 9.72 10.89
C LEU A 74 11.16 8.86 11.91
N LEU A 75 10.19 9.46 12.62
CA LEU A 75 9.34 8.73 13.55
C LEU A 75 8.44 7.73 12.83
N GLY A 76 7.90 8.08 11.67
CA GLY A 76 7.09 7.20 10.84
C GLY A 76 7.85 5.95 10.41
N ILE A 77 9.11 6.11 9.98
CA ILE A 77 9.99 4.99 9.67
C ILE A 77 10.20 4.12 10.93
N LEU A 78 10.49 4.75 12.08
CA LEU A 78 10.70 4.01 13.33
C LEU A 78 9.45 3.23 13.75
N ILE A 79 8.27 3.86 13.68
CA ILE A 79 6.97 3.25 13.97
C ILE A 79 6.73 2.08 13.03
N PHE A 80 6.94 2.27 11.73
CA PHE A 80 6.77 1.21 10.74
C PHE A 80 7.67 0.01 11.02
N LEU A 81 8.96 0.24 11.29
CA LEU A 81 9.89 -0.84 11.67
C LEU A 81 9.42 -1.56 12.95
N LEU A 82 8.92 -0.82 13.93
CA LEU A 82 8.44 -1.37 15.19
C LEU A 82 7.17 -2.22 14.98
N LEU A 83 6.25 -1.76 14.12
CA LEU A 83 5.09 -2.53 13.68
C LEU A 83 5.54 -3.84 13.02
N VAL A 84 6.40 -3.78 12.01
CA VAL A 84 6.90 -4.98 11.32
C VAL A 84 7.57 -5.92 12.31
N LYS A 85 8.41 -5.41 13.21
CA LYS A 85 9.06 -6.21 14.25
C LYS A 85 8.04 -6.93 15.13
N HIS A 86 7.01 -6.23 15.59
CA HIS A 86 6.00 -6.76 16.50
C HIS A 86 5.09 -7.78 15.80
N TYR A 87 4.53 -7.42 14.64
CA TYR A 87 3.59 -8.27 13.89
C TYR A 87 4.29 -9.47 13.26
N PHE A 88 5.49 -9.32 12.68
CA PHE A 88 6.18 -10.42 12.00
C PHE A 88 7.09 -11.23 12.94
N LYS A 89 7.09 -10.89 14.24
CA LYS A 89 7.86 -11.58 15.29
C LYS A 89 9.34 -11.73 14.92
N THR A 90 9.93 -10.64 14.41
CA THR A 90 11.30 -10.61 13.87
C THR A 90 12.26 -9.83 14.75
N GLY A 91 13.56 -10.04 14.54
CA GLY A 91 14.59 -9.16 15.06
C GLY A 91 14.67 -7.83 14.30
N TRP A 92 15.46 -6.88 14.81
CA TRP A 92 15.69 -5.59 14.14
C TRP A 92 16.22 -5.72 12.71
N LEU A 93 17.15 -6.67 12.47
CA LEU A 93 17.68 -6.95 11.14
C LEU A 93 16.60 -7.48 10.19
N GLY A 94 15.68 -8.30 10.70
CA GLY A 94 14.55 -8.81 9.91
C GLY A 94 13.59 -7.69 9.53
N ALA A 95 13.23 -6.81 10.47
CA ALA A 95 12.35 -5.67 10.18
C ALA A 95 12.93 -4.72 9.13
N ILE A 96 14.22 -4.42 9.20
CA ILE A 96 14.92 -3.62 8.17
C ILE A 96 14.93 -4.34 6.83
N GLY A 97 15.24 -5.64 6.82
CA GLY A 97 15.24 -6.45 5.60
C GLY A 97 13.86 -6.48 4.94
N VAL A 98 12.79 -6.62 5.72
CA VAL A 98 11.41 -6.57 5.23
C VAL A 98 11.07 -5.21 4.65
N ALA A 99 11.47 -4.11 5.30
CA ALA A 99 11.25 -2.77 4.77
C ALA A 99 11.93 -2.59 3.40
N ILE A 100 13.19 -3.04 3.27
CA ILE A 100 13.93 -2.99 1.99
C ILE A 100 13.27 -3.90 0.94
N MET A 101 12.93 -5.14 1.29
CA MET A 101 12.28 -6.06 0.36
C MET A 101 10.88 -5.60 -0.04
N ALA A 102 10.15 -4.92 0.84
CA ALA A 102 8.86 -4.33 0.50
C ALA A 102 8.99 -3.27 -0.59
N VAL A 103 10.05 -2.44 -0.54
CA VAL A 103 10.35 -1.48 -1.61
C VAL A 103 10.66 -2.22 -2.92
N ILE A 104 11.50 -3.26 -2.88
CA ILE A 104 11.86 -4.03 -4.08
C ILE A 104 10.63 -4.69 -4.70
N VAL A 105 9.83 -5.39 -3.90
CA VAL A 105 8.58 -6.02 -4.34
C VAL A 105 7.60 -4.98 -4.89
N GLY A 106 7.48 -3.82 -4.23
CA GLY A 106 6.65 -2.71 -4.70
C GLY A 106 7.08 -2.16 -6.06
N VAL A 107 8.39 -2.00 -6.29
CA VAL A 107 8.93 -1.57 -7.60
C VAL A 107 8.63 -2.61 -8.68
N VAL A 108 8.83 -3.89 -8.40
CA VAL A 108 8.49 -4.97 -9.34
C VAL A 108 6.99 -4.98 -9.65
N LEU A 109 6.14 -4.84 -8.63
CA LEU A 109 4.69 -4.84 -8.80
C LEU A 109 4.21 -3.66 -9.64
N THR A 110 4.73 -2.45 -9.38
CA THR A 110 4.38 -1.25 -10.15
C THR A 110 4.87 -1.33 -11.60
N PHE A 111 6.02 -1.94 -11.84
CA PHE A 111 6.51 -2.20 -13.19
C PHE A 111 5.58 -3.16 -13.96
N ILE A 112 5.18 -4.27 -13.34
CA ILE A 112 4.26 -5.24 -13.95
C ILE A 112 2.89 -4.60 -14.22
N LEU A 113 2.31 -3.92 -13.22
CA LEU A 113 1.01 -3.25 -13.37
C LEU A 113 1.06 -2.13 -14.40
N GLY A 114 2.15 -1.36 -14.45
CA GLY A 114 2.38 -0.33 -15.45
C GLY A 114 2.48 -0.90 -16.86
N ALA A 115 3.24 -1.99 -17.04
CA ALA A 115 3.34 -2.69 -18.32
C ALA A 115 1.98 -3.26 -18.78
N LEU A 116 1.20 -3.84 -17.86
CA LEU A 116 -0.16 -4.32 -18.16
C LEU A 116 -1.10 -3.17 -18.52
N ALA A 117 -1.05 -2.05 -17.80
CA ALA A 117 -1.86 -0.88 -18.08
C ALA A 117 -1.53 -0.27 -19.45
N LEU A 118 -0.23 -0.15 -19.79
CA LEU A 118 0.21 0.27 -21.12
C LEU A 118 -0.22 -0.73 -22.20
N GLY A 119 -0.05 -2.03 -21.95
CA GLY A 119 -0.51 -3.08 -22.85
C GLY A 119 -2.02 -3.04 -23.10
N ALA A 120 -2.83 -2.76 -22.08
CA ALA A 120 -4.26 -2.53 -22.23
C ALA A 120 -4.55 -1.24 -23.01
N LEU A 121 -3.85 -0.14 -22.70
CA LEU A 121 -4.08 1.15 -23.35
C LEU A 121 -3.74 1.13 -24.86
N PHE A 122 -2.67 0.42 -25.24
CA PHE A 122 -2.17 0.36 -26.61
C PHE A 122 -2.59 -0.91 -27.38
N GLY A 123 -2.98 -1.97 -26.67
CA GLY A 123 -3.35 -3.27 -27.23
C GLY A 123 -4.85 -3.51 -27.44
N PHE A 124 -5.72 -2.63 -26.93
CA PHE A 124 -7.11 -2.56 -27.39
C PHE A 124 -7.17 -1.62 -28.62
N PRO A 125 -7.21 -2.14 -29.87
CA PRO A 125 -7.78 -1.35 -30.95
C PRO A 125 -9.19 -0.96 -30.50
N LYS A 126 -9.50 0.33 -30.54
CA LYS A 126 -10.86 0.83 -30.32
C LYS A 126 -11.75 0.21 -31.38
N ILE A 127 -12.38 -0.90 -31.04
CA ILE A 127 -13.56 -1.40 -31.73
C ILE A 127 -14.70 -0.74 -30.98
N PHE A 128 -15.44 0.11 -31.69
CA PHE A 128 -16.47 1.07 -31.27
C PHE A 128 -15.95 2.46 -30.88
#